data_AF-A0A4Z1KEP2-F1
#
_entry.id   AF-A0A4Z1KEP2-F1
#
_cell.length_a   1.000
_cell.length_b   1.000
_cell.length_c   1.000
_cell.angle_alpha   90.00
_cell.angle_beta   90.00
_cell.angle_gamma   90.00
#
_symmetry.space_group_name_H-M   'P 1'
#
loop_
_entity.id
_entity.type
_entity.pdbx_description
1 polymer ?
#
loop_
_entity_poly.entity_id
_entity_poly.type
_entity_poly.pdbx_seq_one_letter_code
_entity_poly.pdbx_strand_id
1 'polypeptide(L)'
;MAEENTLPPISPIVLDALQIDMAKLLTENGLPAVAQLDEEQPENPSIEDLKYWVISNDTTINHGLSHNPNEPTYFWWPIEIQSPAYFYSEENKLKVRNVLQCIDSVYRTNCDLSADIHVHIGNGQKGFDARIIRKFMAFVYTFENQIATIHPPHYMTQRAFSKPVRTHSLLAQVARDYRAETEKSGAEESLREFDEDFIIDTILERDTVDELVKLLSSPELEEDRLFKRLTYSICNLGTDAEKVKKTIEFRQHKSTFDDEEVYHWITVCASLVNFASTVDEEVLRKFCKERFHKTVDEFSIVEVLMALGRPAQAYYYGIRVFSGKEERAEEERKLHKEIADENRKKEQEREHRRNLEERRRQEEADLQMEEKRLEREEKKRRQDEEEEKRLEDLLKKIGKGELQ
;
A
#
# COMPACT_ATOMS: atom_id res chain seq x y z
N MET A 1 3.16 29.99 -20.68
CA MET A 1 1.80 30.00 -20.10
C MET A 1 1.05 28.87 -20.76
N ALA A 2 1.13 27.68 -20.18
CA ALA A 2 0.32 26.55 -20.58
C ALA A 2 -0.94 26.63 -19.72
N GLU A 3 -2.10 26.78 -20.35
CA GLU A 3 -3.39 26.69 -19.66
C GLU A 3 -3.48 25.29 -19.04
N GLU A 4 -3.64 25.25 -17.73
CA GLU A 4 -4.16 24.08 -17.04
C GLU A 4 -5.49 23.71 -17.71
N ASN A 5 -5.50 22.55 -18.38
CA ASN A 5 -6.72 21.86 -18.77
C ASN A 5 -7.46 21.50 -17.47
N THR A 6 -8.20 22.45 -16.95
CA THR A 6 -9.12 22.26 -15.84
C THR A 6 -10.26 21.39 -16.35
N LEU A 7 -10.35 20.18 -15.77
CA LEU A 7 -11.44 19.25 -16.02
C LEU A 7 -12.79 19.98 -15.82
N PRO A 8 -13.81 19.72 -16.65
CA PRO A 8 -15.14 20.22 -16.36
C PRO A 8 -15.56 19.69 -14.98
N PRO A 9 -16.21 20.50 -14.13
CA PRO A 9 -16.64 20.06 -12.82
C PRO A 9 -17.55 18.84 -12.97
N ILE A 10 -17.10 17.72 -12.43
CA ILE A 10 -17.89 16.51 -12.25
C ILE A 10 -19.14 16.93 -11.49
N SER A 11 -20.32 16.81 -12.10
CA SER A 11 -21.57 17.13 -11.40
C SER A 11 -21.89 15.97 -10.46
N PRO A 12 -21.92 16.19 -9.12
CA PRO A 12 -22.29 15.15 -8.15
C PRO A 12 -23.63 14.49 -8.50
N ILE A 13 -24.54 15.26 -9.11
CA ILE A 13 -25.87 14.82 -9.56
C ILE A 13 -25.80 13.63 -10.53
N VAL A 14 -24.79 13.55 -11.40
CA VAL A 14 -24.68 12.45 -12.39
C VAL A 14 -24.16 11.17 -11.74
N LEU A 15 -23.20 11.30 -10.80
CA LEU A 15 -22.69 10.17 -10.03
C LEU A 15 -23.79 9.59 -9.15
N ASP A 16 -24.50 10.45 -8.42
CA ASP A 16 -25.62 10.06 -7.56
C ASP A 16 -26.70 9.31 -8.38
N ALA A 17 -27.05 9.84 -9.55
CA ALA A 17 -28.02 9.19 -10.44
C ALA A 17 -27.55 7.80 -10.90
N LEU A 18 -26.27 7.66 -11.26
CA LEU A 18 -25.69 6.37 -11.65
C LEU A 18 -25.74 5.37 -10.49
N GLN A 19 -25.36 5.77 -9.29
CA GLN A 19 -25.39 4.90 -8.11
C GLN A 19 -26.82 4.45 -7.78
N ILE A 20 -27.79 5.36 -7.84
CA ILE A 20 -29.22 5.07 -7.65
C ILE A 20 -29.71 4.07 -8.69
N ASP A 21 -29.39 4.28 -9.96
CA ASP A 21 -29.81 3.40 -11.04
C ASP A 21 -29.19 1.99 -10.91
N MET A 22 -27.92 1.89 -10.50
CA MET A 22 -27.26 0.61 -10.22
C MET A 22 -27.90 -0.12 -9.05
N ALA A 23 -28.18 0.57 -7.94
CA ALA A 23 -28.85 -0.01 -6.78
C ALA A 23 -30.27 -0.50 -7.13
N LYS A 24 -30.99 0.26 -7.96
CA LYS A 24 -32.29 -0.13 -8.48
C LYS A 24 -32.22 -1.37 -9.36
N LEU A 25 -31.27 -1.42 -10.29
CA LEU A 25 -31.04 -2.59 -11.16
C LEU A 25 -30.84 -3.87 -10.33
N LEU A 26 -29.96 -3.83 -9.33
CA LEU A 26 -29.70 -4.98 -8.47
C LEU A 26 -30.96 -5.40 -7.70
N THR A 27 -31.68 -4.43 -7.13
CA THR A 27 -32.89 -4.70 -6.35
C THR A 27 -34.00 -5.33 -7.21
N GLU A 28 -34.19 -4.84 -8.43
CA GLU A 28 -35.15 -5.41 -9.40
C GLU A 28 -34.78 -6.84 -9.83
N ASN A 29 -33.51 -7.21 -9.75
CA ASN A 29 -33.00 -8.56 -10.01
C ASN A 29 -32.90 -9.44 -8.74
N GLY A 30 -33.55 -9.04 -7.65
CA GLY A 30 -33.62 -9.83 -6.42
C GLY A 30 -32.36 -9.75 -5.55
N LEU A 31 -31.52 -8.75 -5.76
CA LEU A 31 -30.30 -8.47 -4.98
C LEU A 31 -30.49 -7.13 -4.26
N PRO A 32 -31.04 -7.11 -3.03
CA PRO A 32 -31.36 -5.87 -2.32
C PRO A 32 -30.14 -4.95 -2.20
N ALA A 33 -30.24 -3.75 -2.76
CA ALA A 33 -29.15 -2.81 -2.84
C ALA A 33 -29.58 -1.38 -2.51
N VAL A 34 -28.61 -0.57 -2.08
CA VAL A 34 -28.78 0.85 -1.76
C VAL A 34 -27.64 1.66 -2.38
N ALA A 35 -27.95 2.88 -2.80
CA ALA A 35 -26.93 3.85 -3.19
C ALA A 35 -26.50 4.61 -1.92
N GLN A 36 -25.20 4.58 -1.64
CA GLN A 36 -24.60 5.44 -0.63
C GLN A 36 -24.23 6.76 -1.31
N LEU A 37 -25.21 7.67 -1.33
CA LEU A 37 -24.96 9.09 -1.56
C LEU A 37 -24.17 9.62 -0.36
N ASP A 38 -23.49 10.77 -0.47
CA ASP A 38 -22.61 11.39 0.55
C ASP A 38 -23.32 11.72 1.90
N GLU A 39 -23.95 10.73 2.53
CA GLU A 39 -24.57 10.75 3.84
C GLU A 39 -23.55 10.26 4.86
N GLU A 40 -23.50 10.96 6.01
CA GLU A 40 -22.63 10.56 7.11
C GLU A 40 -22.92 9.11 7.51
N GLN A 41 -21.86 8.31 7.64
CA GLN A 41 -22.02 6.96 8.18
C GLN A 41 -22.72 7.03 9.54
N PRO A 42 -23.64 6.10 9.84
CA PRO A 42 -24.39 6.14 11.09
C PRO A 42 -23.42 6.15 12.27
N GLU A 43 -23.67 7.01 13.27
CA GLU A 43 -22.80 7.16 14.45
C GLU A 43 -22.56 5.84 15.21
N ASN A 44 -23.50 4.89 15.08
CA ASN A 44 -23.41 3.54 15.65
C ASN A 44 -23.81 2.50 14.61
N PRO A 45 -22.89 2.10 13.71
CA PRO A 45 -23.19 1.07 12.73
C PRO A 45 -23.44 -0.28 13.42
N SER A 46 -24.40 -1.04 12.91
CA SER A 46 -24.73 -2.39 13.36
C SER A 46 -24.38 -3.42 12.29
N ILE A 47 -24.16 -4.67 12.69
CA ILE A 47 -24.02 -5.77 11.73
C ILE A 47 -25.30 -5.97 10.91
N GLU A 48 -26.46 -5.56 11.46
CA GLU A 48 -27.76 -5.60 10.77
C GLU A 48 -27.85 -4.62 9.59
N ASP A 49 -27.00 -3.59 9.58
CA ASP A 49 -26.92 -2.61 8.50
C ASP A 49 -26.15 -3.17 7.29
N LEU A 50 -25.39 -4.24 7.49
CA LEU A 50 -24.59 -4.91 6.45
C LEU A 50 -25.40 -5.95 5.66
N LYS A 51 -26.69 -5.72 5.47
CA LYS A 51 -27.61 -6.66 4.77
C LYS A 51 -27.87 -6.31 3.31
N TYR A 52 -27.47 -5.12 2.87
CA TYR A 52 -27.66 -4.62 1.51
C TYR A 52 -26.35 -4.60 0.74
N TRP A 53 -26.45 -4.77 -0.58
CA TRP A 53 -25.38 -4.34 -1.46
C TRP A 53 -25.31 -2.81 -1.44
N VAL A 54 -24.12 -2.25 -1.26
CA VAL A 54 -23.94 -0.80 -1.21
C VAL A 54 -23.19 -0.37 -2.46
N ILE A 55 -23.76 0.58 -3.19
CA ILE A 55 -23.13 1.23 -4.35
C ILE A 55 -22.65 2.60 -3.91
N SER A 56 -21.33 2.81 -3.89
CA SER A 56 -20.67 4.01 -3.37
C SER A 56 -19.67 4.59 -4.39
N ASN A 57 -19.10 5.73 -4.04
CA ASN A 57 -18.02 6.38 -4.77
C ASN A 57 -16.69 6.03 -4.08
N ASP A 58 -15.69 5.59 -4.84
CA ASP A 58 -14.35 5.39 -4.33
C ASP A 58 -13.37 6.42 -4.88
N THR A 59 -13.11 7.43 -4.07
CA THR A 59 -12.20 8.53 -4.43
C THR A 59 -10.74 8.11 -4.65
N THR A 60 -10.36 6.88 -4.28
CA THR A 60 -9.02 6.35 -4.52
C THR A 60 -8.86 5.79 -5.93
N ILE A 61 -9.96 5.45 -6.60
CA ILE A 61 -9.98 5.01 -7.99
C ILE A 61 -9.76 6.22 -8.91
N ASN A 62 -8.70 6.19 -9.71
CA ASN A 62 -8.25 7.32 -10.51
C ASN A 62 -8.18 6.96 -12.00
N HIS A 63 -9.28 7.17 -12.73
CA HIS A 63 -9.35 6.89 -14.17
C HIS A 63 -9.55 8.13 -15.05
N GLY A 64 -10.25 9.16 -14.57
CA GLY A 64 -10.49 10.39 -15.33
C GLY A 64 -11.03 10.18 -16.76
N LEU A 65 -10.65 11.07 -17.68
CA LEU A 65 -10.96 10.96 -19.12
C LEU A 65 -10.08 9.90 -19.77
N SER A 66 -10.65 9.09 -20.68
CA SER A 66 -9.86 8.17 -21.52
C SER A 66 -8.65 8.88 -22.14
N HIS A 67 -7.44 8.39 -21.84
CA HIS A 67 -6.19 8.93 -22.38
C HIS A 67 -5.90 8.46 -23.81
N ASN A 68 -6.75 7.62 -24.41
CA ASN A 68 -6.57 7.14 -25.77
C ASN A 68 -7.23 8.10 -26.77
N PRO A 69 -6.46 8.86 -27.57
CA PRO A 69 -7.01 9.81 -28.55
C PRO A 69 -7.78 9.12 -29.70
N ASN A 70 -7.70 7.80 -29.81
CA ASN A 70 -8.38 7.00 -30.85
C ASN A 70 -9.69 6.36 -30.35
N GLU A 71 -10.05 6.51 -29.08
CA GLU A 71 -11.31 6.02 -28.52
C GLU A 71 -12.30 7.17 -28.28
N PRO A 72 -13.62 6.90 -28.30
CA PRO A 72 -14.58 7.89 -27.84
C PRO A 72 -14.21 8.34 -26.44
N THR A 73 -14.29 9.64 -26.16
CA THR A 73 -13.99 10.21 -24.85
C THR A 73 -15.06 9.77 -23.85
N TYR A 74 -14.82 8.63 -23.19
CA TYR A 74 -15.59 8.22 -22.02
C TYR A 74 -15.05 8.88 -20.77
N PHE A 75 -15.97 9.24 -19.88
CA PHE A 75 -15.67 9.54 -18.50
C PHE A 75 -15.98 8.30 -17.66
N TRP A 76 -14.96 7.73 -17.02
CA TRP A 76 -15.11 6.53 -16.19
C TRP A 76 -15.42 6.93 -14.75
N TRP A 77 -16.52 6.42 -14.22
CA TRP A 77 -16.97 6.72 -12.86
C TRP A 77 -16.34 5.75 -11.85
N PRO A 78 -15.76 6.26 -10.74
CA PRO A 78 -15.12 5.44 -9.72
C PRO A 78 -16.15 4.82 -8.75
N ILE A 79 -16.78 3.73 -9.17
CA ILE A 79 -17.82 3.04 -8.38
C ILE A 79 -17.22 1.95 -7.50
N GLU A 80 -17.54 1.97 -6.22
CA GLU A 80 -17.32 0.84 -5.30
C GLU A 80 -18.62 0.08 -5.08
N ILE A 81 -18.51 -1.25 -5.02
CA ILE A 81 -19.63 -2.16 -4.82
C ILE A 81 -19.31 -3.05 -3.62
N GLN A 82 -20.00 -2.83 -2.51
CA GLN A 82 -19.79 -3.59 -1.28
C GLN A 82 -20.89 -4.62 -1.10
N SER A 83 -20.51 -5.88 -0.85
CA SER A 83 -21.47 -6.93 -0.56
C SER A 83 -22.00 -6.84 0.88
N PRO A 84 -23.20 -7.40 1.15
CA PRO A 84 -23.61 -7.75 2.49
C PRO A 84 -22.55 -8.59 3.22
N ALA A 85 -22.56 -8.55 4.55
CA ALA A 85 -21.75 -9.43 5.39
C ALA A 85 -22.34 -10.85 5.42
N TYR A 86 -22.16 -11.59 4.32
CA TYR A 86 -22.71 -12.92 4.15
C TYR A 86 -22.04 -13.98 5.03
N PHE A 87 -22.83 -14.95 5.49
CA PHE A 87 -22.28 -16.24 5.91
C PHE A 87 -21.63 -16.94 4.72
N TYR A 88 -20.44 -17.49 4.94
CA TYR A 88 -19.72 -18.23 3.90
C TYR A 88 -20.50 -19.49 3.49
N SER A 89 -21.03 -19.50 2.26
CA SER A 89 -21.80 -20.60 1.69
C SER A 89 -21.78 -20.53 0.16
N GLU A 90 -22.09 -21.64 -0.51
CA GLU A 90 -22.22 -21.65 -1.97
C GLU A 90 -23.30 -20.71 -2.48
N GLU A 91 -24.46 -20.67 -1.82
CA GLU A 91 -25.57 -19.77 -2.16
C GLU A 91 -25.12 -18.30 -2.17
N ASN A 92 -24.40 -17.85 -1.15
CA ASN A 92 -23.98 -16.45 -1.06
C ASN A 92 -22.84 -16.12 -2.04
N LYS A 93 -21.95 -17.08 -2.35
CA LYS A 93 -20.97 -16.89 -3.43
C LYS A 93 -21.66 -16.73 -4.79
N LEU A 94 -22.74 -17.47 -5.05
CA LEU A 94 -23.53 -17.29 -6.27
C LEU A 94 -24.19 -15.90 -6.33
N LYS A 95 -24.61 -15.32 -5.20
CA LYS A 95 -25.11 -13.93 -5.18
C LYS A 95 -24.06 -12.92 -5.63
N VAL A 96 -22.79 -13.11 -5.26
CA VAL A 96 -21.68 -12.26 -5.77
C VAL A 96 -21.55 -12.39 -7.28
N ARG A 97 -21.59 -13.61 -7.81
CA ARG A 97 -21.55 -13.83 -9.27
C ARG A 97 -22.72 -13.15 -9.98
N ASN A 98 -23.93 -13.27 -9.42
CA ASN A 98 -25.12 -12.64 -9.99
C ASN A 98 -25.00 -11.12 -10.04
N VAL A 99 -24.41 -10.46 -9.04
CA VAL A 99 -24.16 -9.00 -9.07
C VAL A 99 -23.22 -8.64 -10.21
N LEU A 100 -22.09 -9.36 -10.35
CA LEU A 100 -21.11 -9.08 -11.40
C LEU A 100 -21.74 -9.25 -12.79
N GLN A 101 -22.45 -10.35 -13.03
CA GLN A 101 -23.16 -10.61 -14.28
C GLN A 101 -24.25 -9.56 -14.56
N CYS A 102 -25.02 -9.16 -13.54
CA CYS A 102 -26.09 -8.18 -13.68
C CYS A 102 -25.53 -6.81 -14.11
N ILE A 103 -24.44 -6.36 -13.48
CA ILE A 103 -23.82 -5.07 -13.78
C ILE A 103 -23.17 -5.12 -15.18
N ASP A 104 -22.41 -6.17 -15.48
CA ASP A 104 -21.70 -6.30 -16.76
C ASP A 104 -22.66 -6.42 -17.96
N SER A 105 -23.90 -6.88 -17.73
CA SER A 105 -24.93 -6.95 -18.77
C SER A 105 -25.55 -5.59 -19.16
N VAL A 106 -25.40 -4.55 -18.32
CA VAL A 106 -26.07 -3.26 -18.50
C VAL A 106 -25.07 -2.11 -18.67
N TYR A 107 -23.99 -2.14 -17.90
CA TYR A 107 -23.03 -1.05 -17.83
C TYR A 107 -21.75 -1.36 -18.60
N ARG A 108 -21.13 -0.32 -19.15
CA ARG A 108 -19.77 -0.43 -19.65
C ARG A 108 -18.81 -0.36 -18.45
N THR A 109 -18.13 -1.46 -18.18
CA THR A 109 -17.18 -1.61 -17.08
C THR A 109 -15.75 -1.38 -17.57
N ASN A 110 -14.89 -0.84 -16.71
CA ASN A 110 -13.46 -0.75 -16.95
C ASN A 110 -12.71 -1.15 -15.68
N CYS A 111 -11.90 -2.21 -15.77
CA CYS A 111 -11.09 -2.71 -14.67
C CYS A 111 -9.62 -2.46 -14.99
N ASP A 112 -9.02 -1.46 -14.34
CA ASP A 112 -7.58 -1.19 -14.46
C ASP A 112 -6.87 -1.25 -13.10
N LEU A 113 -5.60 -0.83 -13.09
CA LEU A 113 -4.71 -0.90 -11.93
C LEU A 113 -5.09 0.03 -10.77
N SER A 114 -6.02 0.96 -10.97
CA SER A 114 -6.52 1.86 -9.94
C SER A 114 -7.69 1.28 -9.13
N ALA A 115 -8.26 0.14 -9.56
CA ALA A 115 -9.32 -0.56 -8.85
C ALA A 115 -8.90 -2.00 -8.51
N ASP A 116 -9.36 -2.49 -7.36
CA ASP A 116 -9.06 -3.82 -6.86
C ASP A 116 -10.30 -4.51 -6.27
N ILE A 117 -10.16 -5.80 -5.96
CA ILE A 117 -11.19 -6.59 -5.27
C ILE A 117 -10.67 -6.89 -3.87
N HIS A 118 -11.37 -6.36 -2.87
CA HIS A 118 -11.12 -6.71 -1.48
C HIS A 118 -12.05 -7.84 -1.03
N VAL A 119 -11.49 -8.83 -0.35
CA VAL A 119 -12.28 -9.85 0.34
C VAL A 119 -12.10 -9.66 1.84
N HIS A 120 -13.21 -9.55 2.57
CA HIS A 120 -13.20 -9.43 4.02
C HIS A 120 -13.72 -10.73 4.64
N ILE A 121 -12.90 -11.38 5.46
CA ILE A 121 -13.30 -12.59 6.20
C ILE A 121 -13.35 -12.26 7.68
N GLY A 122 -14.51 -12.43 8.30
CA GLY A 122 -14.75 -12.18 9.72
C GLY A 122 -15.48 -13.34 10.41
N ASN A 123 -15.54 -13.28 11.73
CA ASN A 123 -16.29 -14.21 12.57
C ASN A 123 -17.40 -13.46 13.34
N GLY A 124 -18.20 -12.73 12.56
CA GLY A 124 -19.13 -11.73 13.08
C GLY A 124 -18.42 -10.67 13.94
N GLN A 125 -19.11 -10.15 14.95
CA GLN A 125 -18.56 -9.16 15.88
C GLN A 125 -17.54 -9.73 16.87
N LYS A 126 -17.37 -11.06 16.94
CA LYS A 126 -16.39 -11.69 17.84
C LYS A 126 -14.96 -11.44 17.38
N GLY A 127 -14.75 -11.24 16.08
CA GLY A 127 -13.41 -11.26 15.50
C GLY A 127 -12.74 -12.63 15.69
N PHE A 128 -11.42 -12.63 15.68
CA PHE A 128 -10.60 -13.84 15.83
C PHE A 128 -9.73 -13.73 17.07
N ASP A 129 -9.46 -14.86 17.71
CA ASP A 129 -8.44 -14.92 18.74
C ASP A 129 -7.02 -14.83 18.15
N ALA A 130 -6.04 -14.50 18.99
CA ALA A 130 -4.65 -14.36 18.57
C ALA A 130 -4.07 -15.66 17.97
N ARG A 131 -4.55 -16.83 18.42
CA ARG A 131 -4.08 -18.13 17.95
C ARG A 131 -4.46 -18.37 16.50
N ILE A 132 -5.68 -18.01 16.08
CA ILE A 132 -6.09 -18.08 14.67
C ILE A 132 -5.28 -17.10 13.83
N ILE A 133 -5.11 -15.86 14.32
CA ILE A 133 -4.40 -14.81 13.57
C ILE A 133 -2.92 -15.14 13.40
N ARG A 134 -2.21 -15.59 14.43
CA ARG A 134 -0.78 -15.95 14.30
C ARG A 134 -0.57 -17.12 13.34
N LYS A 135 -1.45 -18.13 13.36
CA LYS A 135 -1.42 -19.24 12.41
C LYS A 135 -1.67 -18.78 10.99
N PHE A 136 -2.69 -17.95 10.79
CA PHE A 136 -2.99 -17.36 9.48
C PHE A 136 -1.80 -16.57 8.95
N MET A 137 -1.27 -15.65 9.77
CA MET A 137 -0.18 -14.77 9.40
C MET A 137 1.11 -15.53 9.15
N ALA A 138 1.45 -16.54 9.95
CA ALA A 138 2.61 -17.40 9.69
C ALA A 138 2.48 -18.10 8.32
N PHE A 139 1.30 -18.61 7.99
CA PHE A 139 1.06 -19.27 6.70
C PHE A 139 1.16 -18.30 5.53
N VAL A 140 0.44 -17.16 5.56
CA VAL A 140 0.49 -16.19 4.45
C VAL A 140 1.85 -15.51 4.35
N TYR A 141 2.55 -15.29 5.47
CA TYR A 141 3.92 -14.80 5.45
C TYR A 141 4.84 -15.82 4.77
N THR A 142 4.74 -17.12 5.08
CA THR A 142 5.52 -18.17 4.41
C THR A 142 5.25 -18.22 2.91
N PHE A 143 3.99 -18.15 2.48
CA PHE A 143 3.59 -18.42 1.10
C PHE A 143 3.17 -17.18 0.30
N GLU A 144 3.50 -15.97 0.75
CA GLU A 144 3.06 -14.72 0.10
C GLU A 144 3.48 -14.68 -1.38
N ASN A 145 4.71 -15.09 -1.70
CA ASN A 145 5.21 -15.12 -3.07
C ASN A 145 4.46 -16.12 -3.95
N GLN A 146 4.13 -17.30 -3.42
CA GLN A 146 3.34 -18.31 -4.12
C GLN A 146 1.92 -17.79 -4.39
N ILE A 147 1.26 -17.21 -3.38
CA ILE A 147 -0.08 -16.65 -3.53
C ILE A 147 -0.06 -15.47 -4.51
N ALA A 148 0.99 -14.65 -4.52
CA ALA A 148 1.14 -13.54 -5.46
C ALA A 148 1.19 -13.98 -6.94
N THR A 149 1.46 -15.25 -7.25
CA THR A 149 1.47 -15.76 -8.63
C THR A 149 0.08 -15.79 -9.29
N ILE A 150 -1.00 -15.72 -8.52
CA ILE A 150 -2.37 -15.64 -9.06
C ILE A 150 -2.87 -14.20 -9.21
N HIS A 151 -2.03 -13.21 -8.92
CA HIS A 151 -2.33 -11.78 -9.03
C HIS A 151 -1.35 -11.10 -10.00
N PRO A 152 -1.70 -9.93 -10.58
CA PRO A 152 -0.77 -9.19 -11.42
C PRO A 152 0.57 -8.88 -10.73
N PRO A 153 1.70 -8.91 -11.44
CA PRO A 153 3.02 -8.73 -10.84
C PRO A 153 3.22 -7.40 -10.08
N HIS A 154 2.49 -6.35 -10.45
CA HIS A 154 2.65 -5.03 -9.85
C HIS A 154 2.37 -5.01 -8.33
N TYR A 155 1.52 -5.93 -7.82
CA TYR A 155 1.22 -6.06 -6.39
C TYR A 155 2.45 -6.44 -5.53
N MET A 156 3.51 -6.98 -6.15
CA MET A 156 4.76 -7.32 -5.47
C MET A 156 5.84 -6.26 -5.65
N THR A 157 5.47 -5.04 -6.08
CA THR A 157 6.42 -3.94 -6.34
C THR A 157 6.16 -2.70 -5.50
N GLN A 158 7.08 -1.73 -5.58
CA GLN A 158 6.90 -0.41 -4.98
C GLN A 158 5.75 0.41 -5.59
N ARG A 159 5.08 -0.08 -6.65
CA ARG A 159 3.88 0.55 -7.22
C ARG A 159 2.56 0.00 -6.67
N ALA A 160 2.57 -1.13 -5.97
CA ALA A 160 1.37 -1.71 -5.38
C ALA A 160 0.68 -0.71 -4.43
N PHE A 161 -0.64 -0.56 -4.52
CA PHE A 161 -1.39 0.25 -3.56
C PHE A 161 -1.24 -0.33 -2.15
N SER A 162 -1.57 -1.62 -1.99
CA SER A 162 -1.32 -2.39 -0.76
C SER A 162 -0.01 -3.17 -0.87
N LYS A 163 0.92 -2.93 0.07
CA LYS A 163 2.26 -3.50 0.02
C LYS A 163 2.32 -4.92 0.60
N PRO A 164 3.25 -5.79 0.14
CA PRO A 164 3.39 -7.14 0.69
C PRO A 164 3.84 -7.15 2.15
N VAL A 165 3.28 -8.06 2.94
CA VAL A 165 3.57 -8.19 4.38
C VAL A 165 5.03 -8.59 4.62
N ARG A 166 5.58 -9.50 3.81
CA ARG A 166 6.98 -9.98 3.95
C ARG A 166 8.04 -8.91 3.76
N THR A 167 7.68 -7.77 3.18
CA THR A 167 8.63 -6.71 2.82
C THR A 167 8.35 -5.38 3.52
N HIS A 168 7.10 -5.12 3.91
CA HIS A 168 6.67 -3.80 4.42
C HIS A 168 6.01 -3.84 5.80
N SER A 169 5.89 -5.00 6.44
CA SER A 169 5.50 -5.07 7.85
C SER A 169 6.61 -4.58 8.78
N LEU A 170 6.26 -4.21 10.01
CA LEU A 170 7.24 -3.94 11.06
C LEU A 170 8.18 -5.13 11.28
N LEU A 171 7.67 -6.36 11.28
CA LEU A 171 8.50 -7.57 11.37
C LEU A 171 9.51 -7.67 10.22
N ALA A 172 9.08 -7.37 8.99
CA ALA A 172 9.99 -7.36 7.84
C ALA A 172 11.08 -6.28 7.95
N GLN A 173 10.79 -5.14 8.58
CA GLN A 173 11.79 -4.13 8.89
C GLN A 173 12.78 -4.64 9.95
N VAL A 174 12.27 -5.17 11.08
CA VAL A 174 13.10 -5.71 12.17
C VAL A 174 14.04 -6.82 11.69
N ALA A 175 13.53 -7.75 10.88
CA ALA A 175 14.36 -8.83 10.31
C ALA A 175 15.47 -8.30 9.39
N ARG A 176 15.17 -7.27 8.56
CA ARG A 176 16.19 -6.63 7.71
C ARG A 176 17.26 -5.91 8.53
N ASP A 177 16.87 -5.18 9.57
CA ASP A 177 17.79 -4.45 10.43
C ASP A 177 18.72 -5.42 11.17
N TYR A 178 18.17 -6.50 11.72
CA TYR A 178 18.94 -7.55 12.38
C TYR A 178 19.94 -8.24 11.43
N ARG A 179 19.51 -8.54 10.20
CA ARG A 179 20.37 -9.10 9.16
C ARG A 179 21.53 -8.14 8.83
N ALA A 180 21.24 -6.85 8.65
CA ALA A 180 22.26 -5.85 8.35
C ALA A 180 23.29 -5.67 9.48
N GLU A 181 22.90 -5.90 10.73
CA GLU A 181 23.83 -5.95 11.88
C GLU A 181 24.69 -7.22 11.89
N THR A 182 24.10 -8.37 11.55
CA THR A 182 24.80 -9.66 11.52
C THR A 182 25.77 -9.78 10.34
N GLU A 183 25.44 -9.21 9.18
CA GLU A 183 26.36 -9.14 8.04
C GLU A 183 27.62 -8.32 8.37
N LYS A 184 27.50 -7.27 9.20
CA LYS A 184 28.65 -6.48 9.67
C LYS A 184 29.57 -7.25 10.62
N SER A 185 29.09 -8.33 11.26
CA SER A 185 29.86 -9.12 12.22
C SER A 185 30.50 -10.39 11.63
N GLY A 186 30.22 -10.72 10.36
CA GLY A 186 30.91 -11.79 9.60
C GLY A 186 30.41 -13.22 9.86
N ALA A 187 29.18 -13.40 10.37
CA ALA A 187 28.60 -14.70 10.72
C ALA A 187 27.59 -15.23 9.66
N GLU A 188 28.05 -15.44 8.42
CA GLU A 188 27.17 -15.76 7.26
C GLU A 188 26.45 -17.12 7.33
N GLU A 189 27.04 -18.16 7.92
CA GLU A 189 26.48 -19.53 7.91
C GLU A 189 25.25 -19.72 8.81
N SER A 190 24.97 -18.79 9.74
CA SER A 190 23.82 -18.86 10.67
C SER A 190 22.58 -18.06 10.24
N LEU A 191 22.66 -17.30 9.14
CA LEU A 191 21.64 -16.31 8.76
C LEU A 191 20.34 -16.91 8.21
N ARG A 192 20.41 -18.08 7.56
CA ARG A 192 19.22 -18.72 6.97
C ARG A 192 18.35 -19.41 8.02
N GLU A 193 18.92 -20.29 8.84
CA GLU A 193 18.18 -20.92 9.94
C GLU A 193 17.69 -19.86 10.94
N PHE A 194 18.47 -18.79 11.15
CA PHE A 194 18.01 -17.65 11.93
C PHE A 194 16.75 -17.03 11.33
N ASP A 195 16.71 -16.67 10.04
CA ASP A 195 15.53 -16.01 9.46
C ASP A 195 14.27 -16.90 9.41
N GLU A 196 14.42 -18.20 9.14
CA GLU A 196 13.29 -19.15 9.10
C GLU A 196 12.66 -19.32 10.48
N ASP A 197 13.49 -19.64 11.47
CA ASP A 197 13.03 -19.90 12.83
C ASP A 197 12.58 -18.60 13.50
N PHE A 198 13.39 -17.54 13.41
CA PHE A 198 13.10 -16.25 14.03
C PHE A 198 11.77 -15.69 13.57
N ILE A 199 11.49 -15.62 12.26
CA ILE A 199 10.28 -14.98 11.77
C ILE A 199 9.04 -15.79 12.14
N ILE A 200 9.06 -17.10 11.89
CA ILE A 200 7.90 -17.96 12.16
C ILE A 200 7.64 -18.07 13.66
N ASP A 201 8.68 -18.22 14.48
CA ASP A 201 8.51 -18.27 15.94
C ASP A 201 8.07 -16.91 16.47
N THR A 202 8.64 -15.80 15.98
CA THR A 202 8.24 -14.44 16.39
C THR A 202 6.76 -14.17 16.12
N ILE A 203 6.17 -14.71 15.04
CA ILE A 203 4.74 -14.62 14.77
C ILE A 203 3.95 -15.54 15.71
N LEU A 204 4.31 -16.83 15.77
CA LEU A 204 3.56 -17.86 16.49
C LEU A 204 3.64 -17.73 18.03
N GLU A 205 4.60 -16.98 18.55
CA GLU A 205 4.76 -16.69 19.98
C GLU A 205 4.08 -15.37 20.42
N ARG A 206 3.23 -14.77 19.58
CA ARG A 206 2.37 -13.65 20.00
C ARG A 206 1.07 -14.19 20.55
N ASP A 207 0.66 -13.64 21.70
CA ASP A 207 -0.50 -14.12 22.45
C ASP A 207 -1.67 -13.15 22.39
N THR A 208 -1.47 -11.94 21.87
CA THR A 208 -2.53 -10.95 21.71
C THR A 208 -2.71 -10.53 20.26
N VAL A 209 -3.95 -10.16 19.91
CA VAL A 209 -4.29 -9.64 18.58
C VAL A 209 -3.57 -8.31 18.34
N ASP A 210 -3.49 -7.43 19.35
CA ASP A 210 -2.84 -6.12 19.21
C ASP A 210 -1.33 -6.23 18.95
N GLU A 211 -0.63 -7.18 19.57
CA GLU A 211 0.77 -7.45 19.25
C GLU A 211 0.94 -7.91 17.82
N LEU A 212 0.07 -8.80 17.34
CA LEU A 212 0.09 -9.28 15.95
C LEU A 212 -0.19 -8.14 14.98
N VAL A 213 -1.20 -7.31 15.25
CA VAL A 213 -1.54 -6.13 14.43
C VAL A 213 -0.36 -5.18 14.36
N LYS A 214 0.24 -4.81 15.49
CA LYS A 214 1.42 -3.94 15.54
C LYS A 214 2.59 -4.52 14.75
N LEU A 215 2.88 -5.80 14.95
CA LEU A 215 4.04 -6.47 14.39
C LEU A 215 3.93 -6.70 12.87
N LEU A 216 2.72 -6.97 12.38
CA LEU A 216 2.49 -7.42 11.01
C LEU A 216 1.78 -6.39 10.12
N SER A 217 1.55 -5.19 10.62
CA SER A 217 1.09 -4.04 9.83
C SER A 217 2.26 -3.18 9.37
N SER A 218 1.98 -2.23 8.48
CA SER A 218 2.97 -1.22 8.09
C SER A 218 3.40 -0.40 9.32
N PRO A 219 4.70 -0.09 9.48
CA PRO A 219 5.15 0.83 10.53
C PRO A 219 4.57 2.23 10.35
N GLU A 220 4.14 2.59 9.14
CA GLU A 220 3.54 3.87 8.77
C GLU A 220 1.99 3.84 8.89
N LEU A 221 1.39 2.76 9.42
CA LEU A 221 -0.07 2.60 9.43
C LEU A 221 -0.81 3.75 10.11
N GLU A 222 -0.27 4.30 11.20
CA GLU A 222 -0.90 5.40 11.94
C GLU A 222 -0.74 6.76 11.26
N GLU A 223 0.17 6.90 10.28
CA GLU A 223 0.27 8.11 9.48
C GLU A 223 -0.90 8.21 8.50
N ASP A 224 -1.29 7.08 7.90
CA ASP A 224 -2.39 7.01 6.95
C ASP A 224 -2.97 5.58 6.85
N ARG A 225 -4.05 5.34 7.60
CA ARG A 225 -4.71 4.02 7.66
C ARG A 225 -5.36 3.60 6.34
N LEU A 226 -5.61 4.53 5.41
CA LEU A 226 -6.21 4.20 4.11
C LEU A 226 -5.15 3.68 3.15
N PHE A 227 -4.02 4.40 3.06
CA PHE A 227 -2.98 4.14 2.06
C PHE A 227 -1.84 3.22 2.56
N LYS A 228 -1.78 2.91 3.86
CA LYS A 228 -0.68 2.12 4.45
C LYS A 228 -1.08 0.70 4.86
N ARG A 229 -2.27 0.24 4.46
CA ARG A 229 -2.68 -1.16 4.64
C ARG A 229 -1.87 -2.08 3.74
N LEU A 230 -1.54 -3.25 4.28
CA LEU A 230 -0.77 -4.29 3.57
C LEU A 230 -1.73 -5.26 2.86
N THR A 231 -1.18 -6.10 1.97
CA THR A 231 -1.91 -7.11 1.19
C THR A 231 -2.84 -7.99 2.04
N TYR A 232 -2.35 -8.43 3.20
CA TYR A 232 -3.15 -9.11 4.22
C TYR A 232 -3.28 -8.18 5.43
N SER A 233 -4.35 -7.40 5.45
CA SER A 233 -4.58 -6.41 6.50
C SER A 233 -5.37 -7.03 7.64
N ILE A 234 -4.80 -6.96 8.85
CA ILE A 234 -5.44 -7.38 10.10
C ILE A 234 -5.77 -6.19 11.01
N CYS A 235 -5.60 -4.95 10.54
CA CYS A 235 -5.73 -3.76 11.39
C CYS A 235 -7.14 -3.58 11.98
N ASN A 236 -8.18 -4.00 11.25
CA ASN A 236 -9.57 -3.97 11.74
C ASN A 236 -9.81 -4.92 12.94
N LEU A 237 -8.86 -5.80 13.27
CA LEU A 237 -8.96 -6.68 14.45
C LEU A 237 -8.38 -6.07 15.71
N GLY A 238 -7.61 -4.98 15.60
CA GLY A 238 -7.04 -4.29 16.75
C GLY A 238 -8.12 -3.76 17.69
N THR A 239 -7.77 -3.66 18.97
CA THR A 239 -8.64 -3.08 19.98
C THR A 239 -9.09 -1.68 19.54
N ASP A 240 -10.41 -1.42 19.62
CA ASP A 240 -11.08 -0.18 19.21
C ASP A 240 -10.95 0.24 17.73
N ALA A 241 -10.30 -0.56 16.88
CA ALA A 241 -10.08 -0.19 15.48
C ALA A 241 -11.36 -0.22 14.64
N GLU A 242 -12.21 -1.22 14.85
CA GLU A 242 -13.47 -1.41 14.13
C GLU A 242 -14.48 -2.09 15.06
N LYS A 243 -15.65 -1.48 15.22
CA LYS A 243 -16.69 -1.96 16.14
C LYS A 243 -17.56 -3.04 15.53
N VAL A 244 -17.69 -3.05 14.20
CA VAL A 244 -18.64 -3.89 13.47
C VAL A 244 -17.93 -4.91 12.59
N LYS A 245 -17.07 -4.44 11.67
CA LYS A 245 -16.39 -5.26 10.65
C LYS A 245 -15.02 -5.78 11.13
N LYS A 246 -15.00 -6.61 12.17
CA LYS A 246 -13.77 -7.27 12.64
C LYS A 246 -13.32 -8.37 11.66
N THR A 247 -12.52 -7.98 10.67
CA THR A 247 -12.18 -8.83 9.52
C THR A 247 -10.68 -8.87 9.24
N ILE A 248 -10.23 -10.00 8.69
CA ILE A 248 -9.03 -10.07 7.87
C ILE A 248 -9.40 -9.59 6.47
N GLU A 249 -8.66 -8.64 5.93
CA GLU A 249 -8.89 -8.03 4.64
C GLU A 249 -7.78 -8.41 3.66
N PHE A 250 -8.18 -8.91 2.48
CA PHE A 250 -7.29 -9.34 1.40
C PHE A 250 -7.36 -8.29 0.28
N ARG A 251 -6.24 -7.66 -0.07
CA ARG A 251 -6.18 -6.42 -0.88
C ARG A 251 -5.36 -6.52 -2.18
N GLN A 252 -5.02 -7.73 -2.60
CA GLN A 252 -4.07 -7.98 -3.69
C GLN A 252 -4.70 -8.54 -4.97
N HIS A 253 -6.03 -8.58 -5.09
CA HIS A 253 -6.69 -9.08 -6.27
C HIS A 253 -7.05 -7.94 -7.22
N LYS A 254 -6.72 -8.11 -8.51
CA LYS A 254 -7.09 -7.12 -9.53
C LYS A 254 -8.60 -6.92 -9.61
N SER A 255 -9.03 -5.74 -10.01
CA SER A 255 -10.41 -5.55 -10.48
C SER A 255 -10.72 -6.47 -11.65
N THR A 256 -11.90 -7.07 -11.65
CA THR A 256 -12.42 -7.90 -12.74
C THR A 256 -13.93 -8.12 -12.58
N PHE A 257 -14.64 -8.28 -13.69
CA PHE A 257 -16.02 -8.78 -13.73
C PHE A 257 -16.10 -10.26 -14.12
N ASP A 258 -14.95 -10.96 -14.27
CA ASP A 258 -14.89 -12.42 -14.38
C ASP A 258 -15.41 -13.06 -13.07
N ASP A 259 -16.68 -13.46 -13.10
CA ASP A 259 -17.41 -13.94 -11.94
C ASP A 259 -16.89 -15.30 -11.43
N GLU A 260 -16.31 -16.11 -12.31
CA GLU A 260 -15.64 -17.35 -11.94
C GLU A 260 -14.32 -17.05 -11.20
N GLU A 261 -13.52 -16.11 -11.68
CA GLU A 261 -12.27 -15.68 -11.01
C GLU A 261 -12.55 -15.16 -9.59
N VAL A 262 -13.56 -14.30 -9.42
CA VAL A 262 -13.97 -13.78 -8.11
C VAL A 262 -14.47 -14.89 -7.19
N TYR A 263 -15.26 -15.84 -7.72
CA TYR A 263 -15.74 -16.99 -6.96
C TYR A 263 -14.59 -17.86 -6.42
N HIS A 264 -13.58 -18.12 -7.25
CA HIS A 264 -12.40 -18.88 -6.85
C HIS A 264 -11.59 -18.11 -5.81
N TRP A 265 -11.44 -16.79 -5.96
CA TRP A 265 -10.71 -15.97 -5.01
C TRP A 265 -11.34 -15.94 -3.63
N ILE A 266 -12.65 -15.69 -3.54
CA ILE A 266 -13.41 -15.75 -2.27
C ILE A 266 -13.21 -17.11 -1.58
N THR A 267 -13.19 -18.19 -2.37
CA THR A 267 -12.97 -19.55 -1.85
C THR A 267 -11.57 -19.72 -1.29
N VAL A 268 -10.53 -19.18 -1.94
CA VAL A 268 -9.15 -19.21 -1.41
C VAL A 268 -9.04 -18.42 -0.11
N CYS A 269 -9.54 -17.19 -0.06
CA CYS A 269 -9.50 -16.34 1.15
C CYS A 269 -10.15 -17.03 2.35
N ALA A 270 -11.37 -17.54 2.19
CA ALA A 270 -12.06 -18.26 3.25
C ALA A 270 -11.32 -19.54 3.67
N SER A 271 -10.69 -20.24 2.72
CA SER A 271 -9.93 -21.46 2.99
C SER A 271 -8.67 -21.21 3.79
N LEU A 272 -7.96 -20.11 3.54
CA LEU A 272 -6.79 -19.71 4.31
C LEU A 272 -7.14 -19.50 5.79
N VAL A 273 -8.23 -18.76 6.05
CA VAL A 273 -8.69 -18.49 7.42
C VAL A 273 -9.22 -19.77 8.08
N ASN A 274 -10.00 -20.59 7.36
CA ASN A 274 -10.50 -21.85 7.88
C ASN A 274 -9.36 -22.85 8.20
N PHE A 275 -8.37 -22.96 7.33
CA PHE A 275 -7.16 -23.77 7.56
C PHE A 275 -6.44 -23.29 8.82
N ALA A 276 -6.20 -21.98 8.97
CA ALA A 276 -5.58 -21.42 10.16
C ALA A 276 -6.38 -21.73 11.43
N SER A 277 -7.71 -21.78 11.37
CA SER A 277 -8.55 -22.12 12.53
C SER A 277 -8.47 -23.60 12.94
N THR A 278 -8.17 -24.50 12.00
CA THR A 278 -8.27 -25.96 12.19
C THR A 278 -6.93 -26.68 12.30
N VAL A 279 -5.87 -26.13 11.70
CA VAL A 279 -4.54 -26.75 11.71
C VAL A 279 -3.93 -26.75 13.11
N ASP A 280 -3.24 -27.85 13.45
CA ASP A 280 -2.41 -27.92 14.64
C ASP A 280 -1.22 -26.94 14.52
N GLU A 281 -0.89 -26.25 15.60
CA GLU A 281 0.09 -25.17 15.57
C GLU A 281 1.52 -25.70 15.39
N GLU A 282 1.86 -26.84 15.98
CA GLU A 282 3.21 -27.42 15.84
C GLU A 282 3.41 -28.05 14.46
N VAL A 283 2.35 -28.67 13.92
CA VAL A 283 2.35 -29.11 12.51
C VAL A 283 2.54 -27.92 11.57
N LEU A 284 1.82 -26.82 11.79
CA LEU A 284 1.96 -25.60 10.99
C LEU A 284 3.36 -25.00 11.11
N ARG A 285 3.87 -24.86 12.34
CA ARG A 285 5.20 -24.31 12.64
C ARG A 285 6.27 -25.04 11.82
N LYS A 286 6.29 -26.37 11.91
CA LYS A 286 7.21 -27.22 11.15
C LYS A 286 6.99 -27.05 9.63
N PHE A 287 5.74 -27.08 9.18
CA PHE A 287 5.40 -26.96 7.76
C PHE A 287 5.89 -25.64 7.15
N CYS A 288 5.69 -24.53 7.86
CA CYS A 288 6.10 -23.19 7.48
C CYS A 288 7.62 -23.04 7.44
N LYS A 289 8.32 -23.50 8.49
CA LYS A 289 9.79 -23.44 8.58
C LYS A 289 10.47 -24.20 7.44
N GLU A 290 10.08 -25.46 7.21
CA GLU A 290 10.61 -26.30 6.12
C GLU A 290 10.44 -25.70 4.71
N ARG A 291 9.51 -24.74 4.55
CA ARG A 291 9.13 -24.16 3.26
C ARG A 291 9.39 -22.67 3.14
N PHE A 292 9.95 -22.04 4.17
CA PHE A 292 10.04 -20.58 4.25
C PHE A 292 10.85 -19.94 3.11
N HIS A 293 11.91 -20.63 2.68
CA HIS A 293 12.75 -20.22 1.56
C HIS A 293 12.44 -20.91 0.23
N LYS A 294 11.37 -21.73 0.17
CA LYS A 294 11.00 -22.39 -1.09
C LYS A 294 10.56 -21.35 -2.11
N THR A 295 11.19 -21.39 -3.27
CA THR A 295 10.82 -20.57 -4.41
C THR A 295 9.49 -21.02 -5.01
N VAL A 296 8.90 -20.20 -5.88
CA VAL A 296 7.65 -20.54 -6.58
C VAL A 296 7.80 -21.77 -7.50
N ASP A 297 9.02 -22.07 -7.94
CA ASP A 297 9.34 -23.26 -8.75
C ASP A 297 9.53 -24.52 -7.89
N GLU A 298 9.99 -24.38 -6.65
CA GLU A 298 10.16 -25.50 -5.71
C GLU A 298 8.89 -25.85 -4.94
N PHE A 299 8.04 -24.87 -4.69
CA PHE A 299 6.73 -25.04 -4.05
C PHE A 299 5.79 -23.97 -4.62
N SER A 300 4.98 -24.39 -5.58
CA SER A 300 4.08 -23.57 -6.37
C SER A 300 2.75 -23.28 -5.67
N ILE A 301 1.96 -22.37 -6.25
CA ILE A 301 0.59 -22.11 -5.79
C ILE A 301 -0.30 -23.35 -5.83
N VAL A 302 -0.06 -24.29 -6.76
CA VAL A 302 -0.80 -25.55 -6.84
C VAL A 302 -0.56 -26.35 -5.56
N GLU A 303 0.68 -26.47 -5.11
CA GLU A 303 1.02 -27.20 -3.88
C GLU A 303 0.49 -26.50 -2.63
N VAL A 304 0.52 -25.17 -2.58
CA VAL A 304 -0.12 -24.38 -1.51
C VAL A 304 -1.62 -24.68 -1.43
N LEU A 305 -2.34 -24.64 -2.56
CA LEU A 305 -3.78 -24.88 -2.60
C LEU A 305 -4.12 -26.35 -2.30
N MET A 306 -3.28 -27.29 -2.70
CA MET A 306 -3.42 -28.70 -2.30
C MET A 306 -3.22 -28.89 -0.79
N ALA A 307 -2.25 -28.19 -0.18
CA ALA A 307 -2.03 -28.21 1.26
C ALA A 307 -3.23 -27.63 2.05
N LEU A 308 -3.95 -26.67 1.45
CA LEU A 308 -5.21 -26.15 1.99
C LEU A 308 -6.42 -27.07 1.76
N GLY A 309 -6.25 -28.22 1.11
CA GLY A 309 -7.33 -29.15 0.78
C GLY A 309 -8.25 -28.61 -0.32
N ARG A 310 -7.73 -27.80 -1.26
CA ARG A 310 -8.49 -27.13 -2.33
C ARG A 310 -8.07 -27.56 -3.73
N PRO A 311 -8.30 -28.84 -4.11
CA PRO A 311 -7.88 -29.35 -5.42
C PRO A 311 -8.58 -28.65 -6.60
N ALA A 312 -9.83 -28.21 -6.43
CA ALA A 312 -10.55 -27.48 -7.48
C ALA A 312 -9.90 -26.11 -7.77
N GLN A 313 -9.53 -25.36 -6.73
CA GLN A 313 -8.81 -24.09 -6.87
C GLN A 313 -7.38 -24.33 -7.38
N ALA A 314 -6.72 -25.40 -6.92
CA ALA A 314 -5.39 -25.78 -7.41
C ALA A 314 -5.40 -26.06 -8.92
N TYR A 315 -6.43 -26.76 -9.41
CA TYR A 315 -6.64 -27.00 -10.83
C TYR A 315 -6.91 -25.69 -11.60
N TYR A 316 -7.86 -24.89 -11.13
CA TYR A 316 -8.24 -23.61 -11.75
C TYR A 316 -7.04 -22.67 -11.90
N TYR A 317 -6.34 -22.38 -10.80
CA TYR A 317 -5.20 -21.47 -10.83
C TYR A 317 -3.97 -22.11 -11.47
N GLY A 318 -3.78 -23.43 -11.35
CA GLY A 318 -2.68 -24.14 -12.01
C GLY A 318 -2.71 -23.97 -13.53
N ILE A 319 -3.90 -24.11 -14.14
CA ILE A 319 -4.07 -23.88 -15.59
C ILE A 319 -3.78 -22.42 -15.95
N ARG A 320 -4.31 -21.47 -15.19
CA ARG A 320 -4.14 -20.04 -15.49
C ARG A 320 -2.69 -19.58 -15.35
N VAL A 321 -2.01 -19.98 -14.28
CA VAL A 321 -0.58 -19.67 -14.07
C VAL A 321 0.29 -20.32 -15.15
N PHE A 322 -0.01 -21.57 -15.52
CA PHE A 322 0.71 -22.25 -16.60
C PHE A 322 0.50 -21.54 -17.95
N SER A 323 -0.75 -21.23 -18.30
CA SER A 323 -1.11 -20.63 -19.59
C SER A 323 -0.64 -19.19 -19.73
N GLY A 324 -0.66 -18.42 -18.63
CA GLY A 324 -0.23 -17.01 -18.59
C GLY A 324 1.26 -16.81 -18.28
N LYS A 325 2.07 -17.88 -18.24
CA LYS A 325 3.48 -17.78 -17.79
C LYS A 325 4.31 -16.84 -18.67
N GLU A 326 4.16 -16.91 -19.99
CA GLU A 326 4.93 -16.08 -20.92
C GLU A 326 4.51 -14.60 -20.85
N GLU A 327 3.20 -14.35 -20.84
CA GLU A 327 2.60 -13.01 -20.68
C GLU A 327 3.05 -12.37 -19.37
N ARG A 328 2.94 -13.09 -18.25
CA ARG A 328 3.41 -12.62 -16.94
C ARG A 328 4.89 -12.26 -16.96
N ALA A 329 5.73 -13.12 -17.56
CA ALA A 329 7.17 -12.86 -17.65
C ALA A 329 7.48 -11.62 -18.49
N GLU A 330 6.68 -11.32 -19.52
CA GLU A 330 6.78 -10.10 -20.29
C GLU A 330 6.35 -8.87 -19.48
N GLU A 331 5.23 -8.95 -18.76
CA GLU A 331 4.77 -7.90 -17.85
C GLU A 331 5.82 -7.58 -16.77
N GLU A 332 6.40 -8.61 -16.14
CA GLU A 332 7.46 -8.45 -15.14
C GLU A 332 8.71 -7.78 -15.74
N ARG A 333 9.13 -8.18 -16.94
CA ARG A 333 10.26 -7.53 -17.64
C ARG A 333 9.97 -6.07 -17.95
N LYS A 334 8.77 -5.76 -18.44
CA LYS A 334 8.34 -4.39 -18.75
C LYS A 334 8.32 -3.55 -17.48
N LEU A 335 7.69 -4.06 -16.43
CA LEU A 335 7.58 -3.39 -15.13
C LEU A 335 8.96 -3.13 -14.50
N HIS A 336 9.87 -4.12 -14.51
CA HIS A 336 11.23 -3.93 -14.03
C HIS A 336 11.99 -2.85 -14.81
N LYS A 337 11.82 -2.81 -16.14
CA LYS A 337 12.44 -1.79 -16.98
C LYS A 337 11.91 -0.40 -16.61
N GLU A 338 10.60 -0.24 -16.51
CA GLU A 338 9.97 1.04 -16.16
C GLU A 338 10.39 1.53 -14.76
N ILE A 339 10.39 0.65 -13.76
CA ILE A 339 10.85 0.99 -12.40
C ILE A 339 12.33 1.40 -12.42
N ALA A 340 13.17 0.71 -13.19
CA ALA A 340 14.57 1.07 -13.33
C ALA A 340 14.76 2.44 -14.02
N ASP A 341 13.95 2.75 -15.03
CA ASP A 341 13.93 4.06 -15.70
C ASP A 341 13.49 5.19 -14.75
N GLU A 342 12.42 4.97 -13.97
CA GLU A 342 11.95 5.92 -12.96
C GLU A 342 13.00 6.19 -11.87
N ASN A 343 13.64 5.14 -11.37
CA ASN A 343 14.69 5.26 -10.37
C ASN A 343 15.90 6.03 -10.91
N ARG A 344 16.31 5.78 -12.16
CA ARG A 344 17.35 6.58 -12.83
C ARG A 344 16.97 8.06 -12.90
N LYS A 345 15.74 8.36 -13.30
CA LYS A 345 15.25 9.74 -13.40
C LYS A 345 15.22 10.44 -12.03
N LYS A 346 14.71 9.77 -11.00
CA LYS A 346 14.69 10.30 -9.62
C LYS A 346 16.09 10.57 -9.09
N GLU A 347 17.07 9.71 -9.38
CA GLU A 347 18.45 9.92 -8.96
C GLU A 347 19.09 11.12 -9.68
N GLN A 348 18.87 11.26 -10.98
CA GLN A 348 19.30 12.44 -11.74
C GLN A 348 18.70 13.74 -11.17
N GLU A 349 17.41 13.73 -10.81
CA GLU A 349 16.76 14.89 -10.18
C GLU A 349 17.34 15.21 -8.80
N ARG A 350 17.67 14.18 -7.98
CA ARG A 350 18.32 14.36 -6.68
C ARG A 350 19.74 14.89 -6.80
N GLU A 351 20.51 14.40 -7.77
CA GLU A 351 21.85 14.89 -8.06
C GLU A 351 21.80 16.35 -8.53
N HIS A 352 20.87 16.68 -9.44
CA HIS A 352 20.66 18.05 -9.87
C HIS A 352 20.32 18.99 -8.71
N ARG A 353 19.45 18.58 -7.78
CA ARG A 353 19.11 19.35 -6.58
C ARG A 353 20.31 19.54 -5.66
N ARG A 354 21.11 18.50 -5.41
CA ARG A 354 22.34 18.58 -4.60
C ARG A 354 23.34 19.57 -5.20
N ASN A 355 23.55 19.51 -6.51
CA ASN A 355 24.45 20.43 -7.21
C ASN A 355 23.96 21.89 -7.14
N LEU A 356 22.65 22.12 -7.20
CA LEU A 356 22.06 23.46 -7.04
C LEU A 356 22.23 24.00 -5.62
N GLU A 357 22.02 23.16 -4.60
CA GLU A 357 22.24 23.55 -3.19
C GLU A 357 23.71 23.83 -2.89
N GLU A 358 24.64 23.05 -3.44
CA GLU A 358 26.08 23.28 -3.29
C GLU A 358 26.50 24.60 -3.93
N ARG A 359 26.01 24.91 -5.14
CA ARG A 359 26.22 26.21 -5.78
C ARG A 359 25.70 27.36 -4.92
N ARG A 360 24.47 27.23 -4.38
CA ARG A 360 23.90 28.28 -3.51
C ARG A 360 24.74 28.49 -2.25
N ARG A 361 25.24 27.42 -1.62
CA ARG A 361 26.14 27.53 -0.45
C ARG A 361 27.45 28.20 -0.80
N GLN A 362 28.02 27.92 -1.97
CA GLN A 362 29.24 28.56 -2.42
C GLN A 362 29.01 30.07 -2.66
N GLU A 363 27.92 30.44 -3.34
CA GLU A 363 27.54 31.84 -3.55
C GLU A 363 27.30 32.59 -2.22
N GLU A 364 26.60 31.98 -1.27
CA GLU A 364 26.40 32.54 0.07
C GLU A 364 27.73 32.73 0.83
N ALA A 365 28.67 31.77 0.73
CA ALA A 365 29.99 31.86 1.35
C ALA A 365 30.83 32.98 0.72
N ASP A 366 30.79 33.13 -0.61
CA ASP A 366 31.48 34.17 -1.35
C ASP A 366 30.94 35.56 -0.98
N LEU A 367 29.61 35.72 -0.87
CA LEU A 367 28.98 36.95 -0.41
C LEU A 367 29.37 37.31 1.03
N GLN A 368 29.41 36.34 1.94
CA GLN A 368 29.85 36.58 3.32
C GLN A 368 31.33 36.96 3.42
N MET A 369 32.18 36.39 2.56
CA MET A 369 33.59 36.78 2.49
C MET A 369 33.74 38.22 1.99
N GLU A 370 32.95 38.60 0.97
CA GLU A 370 32.95 39.95 0.42
C GLU A 370 32.42 40.98 1.43
N GLU A 371 31.34 40.68 2.16
CA GLU A 371 30.80 41.53 3.22
C GLU A 371 31.84 41.76 4.33
N LYS A 372 32.50 40.70 4.80
CA LYS A 372 33.61 40.80 5.78
C LYS A 372 34.78 41.62 5.26
N ARG A 373 35.07 41.58 3.95
CA ARG A 373 36.11 42.42 3.34
C ARG A 373 35.72 43.89 3.40
N LEU A 374 34.50 44.22 2.98
CA LEU A 374 33.97 45.59 3.01
C LEU A 374 33.93 46.15 4.44
N GLU A 375 33.50 45.37 5.43
CA GLU A 375 33.52 45.78 6.85
C GLU A 375 34.94 46.11 7.36
N ARG A 376 35.94 45.34 6.94
CA ARG A 376 37.35 45.57 7.31
C ARG A 376 37.87 46.86 6.67
N GLU A 377 37.54 47.09 5.41
CA GLU A 377 37.90 48.32 4.69
C GLU A 377 37.24 49.54 5.33
N GLU A 378 35.96 49.45 5.71
CA GLU A 378 35.26 50.54 6.38
C GLU A 378 35.85 50.83 7.78
N LYS A 379 36.15 49.79 8.57
CA LYS A 379 36.84 49.94 9.86
C LYS A 379 38.20 50.63 9.71
N LYS A 380 38.97 50.25 8.70
CA LYS A 380 40.26 50.88 8.41
C LYS A 380 40.08 52.35 8.05
N ARG A 381 39.14 52.68 7.16
CA ARG A 381 38.83 54.08 6.80
C ARG A 381 38.46 54.93 8.02
N ARG A 382 37.62 54.40 8.92
CA ARG A 382 37.25 55.11 10.17
C ARG A 382 38.45 55.33 11.09
N GLN A 383 39.38 54.38 11.18
CA GLN A 383 40.62 54.53 11.94
C GLN A 383 41.52 55.60 11.33
N ASP A 384 41.69 55.58 10.00
CA ASP A 384 42.49 56.56 9.28
C ASP A 384 41.90 57.97 9.46
N GLU A 385 40.57 58.13 9.38
CA GLU A 385 39.87 59.40 9.65
C GLU A 385 40.01 59.88 11.12
N GLU A 386 39.97 58.97 12.10
CA GLU A 386 40.24 59.30 13.51
C GLU A 386 41.69 59.73 13.74
N GLU A 387 42.65 59.08 13.09
CA GLU A 387 44.06 59.41 13.18
C GLU A 387 44.38 60.76 12.53
N GLU A 388 43.81 61.04 11.36
CA GLU A 388 43.90 62.33 10.69
C GLU A 388 43.33 63.45 11.59
N LYS A 389 42.16 63.22 12.20
CA LYS A 389 41.56 64.17 13.14
C LYS A 389 42.41 64.40 14.40
N ARG A 390 43.06 63.35 14.92
CA ARG A 390 44.04 63.48 16.02
C ARG A 390 45.25 64.29 15.59
N LEU A 391 45.74 64.09 14.37
CA LEU A 391 46.86 64.85 13.80
C LEU A 391 46.49 66.34 13.65
N GLU A 392 45.29 66.64 13.14
CA GLU A 392 44.78 68.00 13.04
C GLU A 392 44.65 68.67 14.41
N ASP A 393 44.16 67.96 15.43
CA ASP A 393 44.08 68.47 16.81
C ASP A 393 45.48 68.71 17.41
N LEU A 394 46.47 67.85 17.12
CA LEU A 394 47.88 68.04 17.48
C LEU A 394 48.49 69.27 16.80
N LEU A 395 48.23 69.45 15.51
CA LEU A 395 48.69 70.61 14.74
C LEU A 395 48.03 71.91 15.22
N LYS A 396 46.75 71.88 15.61
CA LYS A 396 46.08 73.01 16.28
C LYS A 396 46.72 73.35 17.63
N LYS A 397 47.19 72.36 18.38
CA LYS A 397 47.94 72.57 19.64
C LYS A 397 49.32 73.16 19.40
N ILE A 398 50.05 72.71 18.37
CA ILE A 398 51.36 73.26 18.00
C ILE A 398 51.22 74.68 17.42
N GLY A 399 50.18 74.95 16.61
CA GLY A 399 49.90 76.27 16.03
C GLY A 399 49.39 77.31 17.04
N LYS A 400 48.88 76.88 18.20
CA LYS A 400 48.59 77.73 19.37
C LYS A 400 49.73 77.70 20.39
N GLY A 401 50.99 77.81 19.94
CA GLY A 401 52.07 78.41 20.73
C GLY A 401 52.14 78.09 22.22
N GLU A 402 52.04 76.81 22.60
CA GLU A 402 52.45 76.34 23.93
C GLU A 402 53.43 75.18 23.72
N LEU A 403 54.61 75.53 23.22
CA LEU A 403 55.83 74.77 23.50
C LEU A 403 56.67 75.65 24.43
N GLN A 404 56.38 75.52 25.72
CA GLN A 404 57.37 75.62 26.78
C GLN A 404 58.00 74.24 26.98
#